data_AF-A0A3L7WRG0-F1
#
_entry.id   AF-A0A3L7WRG0-F1
#
_cell.length_a   1.000
_cell.length_b   1.000
_cell.length_c   1.000
_cell.angle_alpha   90.00
_cell.angle_beta   90.00
_cell.angle_gamma   90.00
#
_symmetry.space_group_name_H-M   'P 1'
#
loop_
_entity.id
_entity.type
_entity.pdbx_description
1 polymer ?
#
loop_
_entity_poly.entity_id
_entity_poly.type
_entity_poly.pdbx_seq_one_letter_code
_entity_poly.pdbx_strand_id
1 'polypeptide(L)'
;MVERVRDYFILIGHAWICPDCRQRLLAEPETIIVGHKLSDEERACILVLTDESFGTMMTLATATGITVEDVHMAVDHPRSRLRHLGVYRRR
;
A
#
# COMPACT_ATOMS: atom_id res chain seq x y z
N MET A 1 -20.25 -4.68 -12.98
CA MET A 1 -19.08 -3.82 -13.28
C MET A 1 -18.06 -4.08 -12.20
N VAL A 2 -16.85 -4.53 -12.53
CA VAL A 2 -15.80 -4.67 -11.53
C VAL A 2 -15.30 -3.27 -11.22
N GLU A 3 -15.71 -2.70 -10.08
CA GLU A 3 -15.12 -1.46 -9.59
C GLU A 3 -13.60 -1.66 -9.54
N ARG A 4 -12.89 -0.79 -10.26
CA ARG A 4 -11.43 -0.86 -10.29
C ARG A 4 -10.94 -0.43 -8.91
N VAL A 5 -10.53 -1.40 -8.10
CA VAL A 5 -9.87 -1.16 -6.82
C VAL A 5 -8.73 -0.14 -6.99
N ARG A 6 -8.64 0.81 -6.06
CA ARG A 6 -7.70 1.93 -6.14
C ARG A 6 -6.27 1.45 -5.94
N ASP A 7 -5.31 2.09 -6.62
CA ASP A 7 -3.88 1.75 -6.49
C ASP A 7 -3.40 1.93 -5.05
N TYR A 8 -3.94 2.91 -4.32
CA TYR A 8 -3.65 3.13 -2.91
C TYR A 8 -3.94 1.90 -2.05
N PHE A 9 -5.16 1.34 -2.14
CA PHE A 9 -5.53 0.14 -1.41
C PHE A 9 -4.64 -1.06 -1.79
N ILE A 10 -4.29 -1.21 -3.07
CA ILE A 10 -3.39 -2.27 -3.50
C ILE A 10 -1.99 -2.12 -2.91
N LEU A 11 -1.47 -0.90 -2.83
CA LEU A 11 -0.18 -0.63 -2.18
C LEU A 11 -0.21 -1.02 -0.70
N ILE A 12 -1.20 -0.50 0.05
CA ILE A 12 -1.32 -0.71 1.49
C ILE A 12 -1.59 -2.19 1.81
N GLY A 13 -2.55 -2.81 1.12
CA GLY A 13 -2.88 -4.22 1.30
C GLY A 13 -1.70 -5.14 0.96
N HIS A 14 -0.95 -4.85 -0.10
CA HIS A 14 0.23 -5.66 -0.44
C HIS A 14 1.37 -5.46 0.56
N ALA A 15 1.66 -4.22 0.96
CA ALA A 15 2.69 -3.95 1.96
C ALA A 15 2.36 -4.61 3.32
N TRP A 16 1.08 -4.75 3.67
CA TRP A 16 0.67 -5.50 4.86
C TRP A 16 1.05 -6.99 4.79
N ILE A 17 0.78 -7.65 3.65
CA ILE A 17 0.97 -9.10 3.50
C ILE A 17 2.40 -9.51 3.13
N CYS A 18 3.20 -8.63 2.53
CA CYS A 18 4.52 -8.94 2.01
C CYS A 18 5.61 -8.11 2.73
N PRO A 19 6.34 -8.71 3.69
CA PRO A 19 7.38 -8.03 4.45
C PRO A 19 8.47 -7.40 3.57
N ASP A 20 8.87 -8.08 2.48
CA ASP A 20 9.88 -7.55 1.55
C ASP A 20 9.39 -6.27 0.87
N CYS A 21 8.13 -6.26 0.42
CA CYS A 21 7.56 -5.07 -0.23
C CYS A 21 7.29 -3.95 0.77
N ARG A 22 6.95 -4.27 2.02
CA ARG A 22 6.92 -3.30 3.13
C ARG A 22 8.27 -2.65 3.34
N GLN A 23 9.33 -3.45 3.49
CA GLN A 23 10.67 -2.92 3.69
C GLN A 23 11.10 -2.01 2.55
N ARG A 24 10.80 -2.39 1.30
CA ARG A 24 11.07 -1.55 0.13
C ARG A 24 10.24 -0.27 0.12
N LEU A 25 8.96 -0.34 0.47
CA LEU A 25 8.09 0.83 0.60
C LEU A 25 8.62 1.80 1.66
N LEU A 26 9.09 1.29 2.79
CA LEU A 26 9.63 2.12 3.88
C LEU A 26 11.02 2.68 3.56
N ALA A 27 11.86 1.94 2.82
CA ALA A 27 13.20 2.37 2.46
C ALA A 27 13.20 3.42 1.33
N GLU A 28 12.34 3.25 0.32
CA GLU A 28 12.30 4.08 -0.88
C GLU A 28 10.85 4.41 -1.30
N PRO A 29 10.06 5.08 -0.43
CA PRO A 29 8.62 5.28 -0.66
C PRO A 29 8.36 6.08 -1.94
N GLU A 30 9.15 7.14 -2.19
CA GLU A 30 9.04 7.97 -3.39
C GLU A 30 9.22 7.15 -4.68
N THR A 31 10.17 6.23 -4.71
CA THR A 31 10.41 5.35 -5.86
C THR A 31 9.27 4.37 -6.06
N ILE A 32 8.76 3.78 -4.97
CA ILE A 32 7.71 2.76 -5.02
C ILE A 32 6.38 3.33 -5.52
N ILE A 33 6.04 4.57 -5.18
CA ILE A 33 4.77 5.18 -5.59
C ILE A 33 4.76 5.73 -7.02
N VAL A 34 5.90 5.71 -7.73
CA VAL A 34 5.96 6.14 -9.14
C VAL A 34 5.08 5.23 -10.01
N GLY A 35 4.18 5.85 -10.77
CA GLY A 35 3.25 5.15 -11.66
C GLY A 35 1.96 4.66 -10.99
N HIS A 36 1.80 4.86 -9.68
CA HIS A 36 0.55 4.62 -8.97
C HIS A 36 -0.35 5.86 -9.03
N LYS A 37 -1.66 5.64 -9.25
CA LYS A 37 -2.67 6.68 -9.18
C LYS A 37 -3.03 6.96 -7.72
N LEU A 38 -2.42 8.01 -7.17
CA LEU A 38 -2.58 8.46 -5.79
C LEU A 38 -2.93 9.95 -5.76
N SER A 39 -3.79 10.36 -4.83
CA SER A 39 -3.98 11.77 -4.48
C SER A 39 -2.78 12.31 -3.70
N ASP A 40 -2.70 13.63 -3.53
CA ASP A 40 -1.61 14.26 -2.79
C ASP A 40 -1.65 13.86 -1.30
N GLU A 41 -2.84 13.67 -0.73
CA GLU A 41 -3.04 13.19 0.64
C GLU A 41 -2.56 11.74 0.79
N GLU A 42 -2.93 10.86 -0.15
CA GLU A 42 -2.49 9.45 -0.14
C GLU A 42 -0.96 9.34 -0.27
N ARG A 43 -0.36 10.18 -1.11
CA ARG A 43 1.10 10.28 -1.23
C ARG A 43 1.72 10.72 0.08
N ALA A 44 1.21 11.78 0.70
CA ALA A 44 1.71 12.28 1.97
C ALA A 44 1.64 11.20 3.07
N CYS A 45 0.53 10.46 3.15
CA CYS A 45 0.39 9.33 4.07
C CYS A 45 1.46 8.27 3.85
N ILE A 46 1.71 7.85 2.61
CA ILE A 46 2.73 6.82 2.31
C ILE A 46 4.14 7.29 2.70
N LEU A 47 4.47 8.54 2.45
CA LEU A 47 5.80 9.09 2.70
C LEU A 47 6.17 9.18 4.18
N VAL A 48 5.17 9.16 5.07
CA VAL A 48 5.38 9.21 6.53
C VAL A 48 5.18 7.85 7.20
N LEU A 49 4.92 6.78 6.43
CA LEU A 49 4.82 5.44 6.99
C LEU A 49 6.14 4.99 7.59
N THR A 50 6.03 4.32 8.73
CA THR A 50 7.14 3.72 9.47
C THR A 50 6.86 2.24 9.72
N ASP A 51 7.84 1.50 10.22
CA ASP A 51 7.62 0.10 10.61
C ASP A 51 6.50 -0.01 11.68
N GLU A 52 6.44 0.94 12.62
CA GLU A 52 5.39 1.02 13.64
C GLU A 52 3.98 1.15 13.04
N SER A 53 3.86 1.78 11.87
CA SER A 53 2.58 1.91 11.16
C SER A 53 2.01 0.53 10.78
N PHE A 54 2.86 -0.48 10.61
CA PHE A 54 2.47 -1.84 10.27
C PHE A 54 2.30 -2.77 11.49
N GLY A 55 2.31 -2.23 12.71
CA GLY A 55 2.15 -3.04 13.93
C GLY A 55 0.78 -3.70 14.08
N THR A 56 -0.29 -2.98 13.72
CA THR A 56 -1.67 -3.52 13.68
C THR A 56 -2.44 -2.93 12.49
N MET A 57 -3.51 -3.59 12.04
CA MET A 57 -4.37 -3.04 10.98
C MET A 57 -5.01 -1.71 11.40
N MET A 58 -5.29 -1.53 12.70
CA MET A 58 -5.81 -0.29 13.27
C MET A 58 -4.77 0.85 13.16
N THR A 59 -3.51 0.57 13.50
CA THR A 59 -2.41 1.53 13.36
C THR A 59 -2.20 1.91 11.90
N LEU A 60 -2.24 0.93 11.00
CA LEU A 60 -2.08 1.17 9.56
C LEU A 60 -3.23 2.00 9.00
N ALA A 61 -4.47 1.66 9.34
CA ALA A 61 -5.66 2.42 8.97
C ALA A 61 -5.54 3.89 9.42
N THR A 62 -5.10 4.11 10.67
CA THR A 62 -4.87 5.45 11.23
C THR A 62 -3.79 6.22 10.45
N ALA A 63 -2.65 5.58 10.16
CA ALA A 63 -1.53 6.22 9.44
C ALA A 63 -1.86 6.52 7.97
N THR A 64 -2.75 5.73 7.36
CA THR A 64 -3.13 5.83 5.95
C THR A 64 -4.43 6.59 5.71
N GLY A 65 -5.15 6.99 6.77
CA GLY A 65 -6.41 7.71 6.66
C GLY A 65 -7.56 6.90 6.06
N ILE A 66 -7.47 5.55 6.06
CA ILE A 66 -8.52 4.65 5.57
C ILE A 66 -9.14 3.90 6.74
N THR A 67 -10.27 3.23 6.51
CA THR A 67 -10.90 2.44 7.58
C THR A 67 -10.21 1.08 7.75
N VAL A 68 -10.36 0.47 8.93
CA VAL A 68 -9.87 -0.91 9.14
C VAL A 68 -10.54 -1.90 8.19
N GLU A 69 -11.81 -1.66 7.85
CA GLU A 69 -12.53 -2.46 6.85
C GLU A 69 -11.91 -2.32 5.45
N ASP A 70 -11.49 -1.11 5.06
CA ASP A 70 -10.74 -0.90 3.81
C ASP A 70 -9.40 -1.64 3.82
N VAL A 71 -8.68 -1.66 4.95
CA VAL A 71 -7.44 -2.45 5.10
C VAL A 71 -7.72 -3.94 4.89
N HIS A 72 -8.77 -4.48 5.53
CA HIS A 72 -9.16 -5.88 5.34
C HIS A 72 -9.50 -6.18 3.88
N MET A 73 -10.36 -5.37 3.27
CA MET A 73 -10.73 -5.51 1.86
C MET A 73 -9.50 -5.42 0.94
N ALA A 74 -8.59 -4.50 1.22
CA ALA A 74 -7.36 -4.33 0.47
C ALA A 74 -6.45 -5.56 0.57
N VAL A 75 -6.30 -6.14 1.76
CA VAL A 75 -5.50 -7.35 2.01
C VAL A 75 -6.08 -8.57 1.29
N ASP A 76 -7.40 -8.74 1.35
CA ASP A 76 -8.09 -9.87 0.73
C ASP A 76 -8.22 -9.72 -0.80
N HIS A 77 -8.03 -8.52 -1.33
CA HIS A 77 -8.17 -8.26 -2.75
C HIS A 77 -7.11 -9.04 -3.57
N PRO A 78 -7.51 -9.83 -4.59
CA PRO A 78 -6.58 -10.68 -5.36
C PRO A 78 -5.38 -9.93 -5.97
N ARG A 79 -5.59 -8.68 -6.38
CA ARG A 79 -4.50 -7.84 -6.92
C ARG A 79 -3.41 -7.51 -5.90
N SER A 80 -3.75 -7.36 -4.62
CA SER A 80 -2.77 -7.13 -3.57
C SER A 80 -1.89 -8.36 -3.41
N ARG A 81 -2.46 -9.56 -3.53
CA ARG A 81 -1.71 -10.83 -3.36
C ARG A 81 -0.79 -11.20 -4.53
N LEU A 82 -0.99 -10.60 -5.71
CA LEU A 82 -0.28 -10.96 -6.94
C LEU A 82 0.74 -9.92 -7.43
N ARG A 83 0.82 -8.74 -6.80
CA ARG A 83 1.74 -7.68 -7.19
C ARG A 83 2.89 -7.58 -6.21
N HIS A 84 4.13 -7.48 -6.68
CA HIS A 84 5.25 -7.01 -5.84
C HIS A 84 5.59 -5.55 -6.16
N LEU A 85 5.90 -4.77 -5.14
CA LEU A 85 6.21 -3.34 -5.28
C LEU A 85 7.62 -3.13 -5.83
N GLY A 86 7.79 -2.16 -6.72
CA GLY A 86 9.09 -1.79 -7.29
C GLY A 86 9.74 -2.87 -8.17
N VAL A 87 9.03 -3.94 -8.53
CA VAL A 87 9.51 -4.89 -9.55
C VAL A 87 9.17 -4.31 -10.92
N TYR A 88 9.92 -3.30 -11.35
CA TYR A 88 9.87 -2.84 -12.73
C TYR A 88 10.43 -3.95 -13.62
N ARG A 89 9.56 -4.77 -14.21
CA ARG A 89 9.95 -5.49 -15.43
C ARG A 89 10.16 -4.43 -16.50
N ARG A 90 11.42 -4.01 -16.69
CA ARG A 90 11.86 -3.37 -17.93
C ARG A 90 11.38 -4.27 -19.06
N ARG A 91 10.45 -3.77 -19.86
CA ARG A 91 10.11 -4.36 -21.15
C ARG A 91 10.84 -3.59 -22.22
#